data_AF-A0A1E1FAJ5-F1
#
_entry.id   AF-A0A1E1FAJ5-F1
#
_cell.length_a   1.000
_cell.length_b   1.000
_cell.length_c   1.000
_cell.angle_alpha   90.00
_cell.angle_beta   90.00
_cell.angle_gamma   90.00
#
_symmetry.space_group_name_H-M   'P 1'
#
loop_
_entity.id
_entity.type
_entity.pdbx_description
1 polymer ?
#
loop_
_entity_poly.entity_id
_entity_poly.type
_entity_poly.pdbx_seq_one_letter_code
_entity_poly.pdbx_strand_id
1 'polypeptide(L)' 'ALVAVKLDSAGFKKYRCDRPIPLGVNLNSLTKVLKCAKDDDICTLKASDDVDVLNLTYEAKNSDRIAEYD' A
#
# COMPACT_ATOMS: atom_id res chain seq x y z
N ALA A 1 -4.99 -24.77 1.49
CA ALA A 1 -4.12 -24.24 2.55
C ALA A 1 -4.63 -22.85 2.95
N LEU A 2 -4.54 -22.48 4.23
CA LEU A 2 -4.91 -21.15 4.73
C LEU A 2 -3.65 -20.30 4.89
N VAL A 3 -3.71 -19.04 4.45
CA VAL A 3 -2.63 -18.05 4.66
C VAL A 3 -3.22 -16.88 5.43
N ALA A 4 -2.57 -16.50 6.52
CA ALA A 4 -2.95 -15.35 7.35
C ALA A 4 -1.72 -14.44 7.53
N VAL A 5 -1.92 -13.14 7.34
CA VAL A 5 -0.88 -12.12 7.49
C VAL A 5 -1.42 -11.04 8.43
N LYS A 6 -0.57 -10.60 9.35
CA LYS A 6 -0.84 -9.48 10.25
C LYS A 6 0.35 -8.54 10.23
N LEU A 7 0.09 -7.27 9.95
CA LEU A 7 1.07 -6.19 10.04
C LEU A 7 0.64 -5.27 11.18
N ASP A 8 1.44 -5.22 12.24
CA ASP A 8 1.17 -4.33 13.37
C ASP A 8 1.53 -2.88 13.01
N SER A 9 0.79 -1.91 13.56
CA SER A 9 0.97 -0.48 13.28
C SER A 9 2.39 0.02 13.59
N ALA A 10 3.06 -0.56 14.58
CA ALA A 10 4.45 -0.26 14.93
C ALA A 10 5.47 -0.61 13.83
N GLY A 11 5.10 -1.46 12.87
CA GLY A 11 5.94 -1.80 11.71
C GLY A 11 5.95 -0.73 10.63
N PHE A 12 5.10 0.29 10.71
CA PHE A 12 4.98 1.34 9.71
C PHE A 12 5.65 2.64 10.18
N LYS A 13 6.33 3.33 9.26
CA LYS A 13 6.88 4.67 9.52
C LYS A 13 5.79 5.70 9.79
N LYS A 14 4.66 5.58 9.11
CA LYS A 14 3.44 6.38 9.29
C LYS A 14 2.26 5.44 9.16
N TYR A 15 1.36 5.46 10.14
CA TYR A 15 0.13 4.68 10.13
C TYR A 15 -1.01 5.53 10.67
N ARG A 16 -2.12 5.57 9.94
CA ARG A 16 -3.37 6.19 10.36
C ARG A 16 -4.52 5.38 9.78
N CYS A 17 -5.41 4.93 10.64
CA CYS A 17 -6.62 4.20 10.29
C CYS A 17 -7.68 4.63 11.30
N ASP A 18 -8.46 5.65 10.94
CA ASP A 18 -9.40 6.29 11.87
C ASP A 18 -10.61 5.39 12.15
N ARG A 19 -10.97 4.55 11.18
CA ARG A 19 -12.05 3.56 11.27
C ARG A 19 -11.58 2.25 10.64
N PRO A 20 -12.04 1.08 11.11
CA PRO A 20 -11.80 -0.19 10.44
C PRO A 20 -12.45 -0.21 9.06
N ILE A 21 -11.67 -0.52 8.02
CA ILE A 21 -12.16 -0.55 6.63
C ILE A 21 -11.87 -1.93 6.03
N PRO A 22 -12.90 -2.66 5.57
CA PRO A 22 -12.69 -3.85 4.76
C PRO A 22 -12.27 -3.43 3.35
N LEU A 23 -11.14 -3.94 2.86
CA LEU A 23 -10.65 -3.64 1.52
C LEU A 23 -10.42 -4.95 0.76
N GLY A 24 -11.26 -5.20 -0.24
CA GLY A 24 -11.11 -6.34 -1.13
C GLY A 24 -10.08 -6.05 -2.21
N VAL A 25 -8.99 -6.81 -2.26
CA VAL A 25 -7.93 -6.64 -3.28
C VAL A 25 -7.75 -7.89 -4.12
N ASN A 26 -7.55 -7.70 -5.43
CA ASN A 26 -7.08 -8.77 -6.29
C ASN A 26 -5.56 -8.93 -6.10
N LEU A 27 -5.14 -10.04 -5.49
CA LEU A 27 -3.72 -10.29 -5.19
C LEU A 27 -2.82 -10.33 -6.44
N ASN A 28 -3.35 -10.80 -7.59
CA ASN A 28 -2.58 -10.80 -8.84
C ASN A 28 -2.32 -9.38 -9.34
N SER A 29 -3.33 -8.51 -9.27
CA SER A 29 -3.19 -7.08 -9.61
C SER A 29 -2.27 -6.36 -8.63
N LEU A 30 -2.48 -6.55 -7.32
CA LEU A 30 -1.64 -5.96 -6.28
C LEU A 30 -0.17 -6.35 -6.43
N THR A 31 0.11 -7.63 -6.71
CA THR A 31 1.48 -8.11 -6.94
C THR A 31 2.13 -7.44 -8.15
N LYS A 32 1.38 -7.17 -9.22
CA LYS A 32 1.91 -6.47 -10.40
C LYS A 32 2.26 -5.02 -10.08
N VAL A 33 1.37 -4.33 -9.37
CA VAL A 33 1.56 -2.92 -9.00
C VAL A 33 2.70 -2.77 -7.99
N LEU A 34 2.85 -3.69 -7.03
CA LEU A 34 3.96 -3.71 -6.08
C LEU A 34 5.33 -3.90 -6.74
N LYS A 35 5.40 -4.60 -7.88
CA LYS A 35 6.66 -4.77 -8.65
C LYS A 35 7.17 -3.47 -9.28
N CYS A 36 6.37 -2.41 -9.29
CA CYS A 36 6.79 -1.09 -9.77
C CYS A 36 7.62 -0.33 -8.70
N ALA A 37 7.54 -0.75 -7.44
CA ALA A 37 8.39 -0.24 -6.37
C ALA A 37 9.83 -0.76 -6.51
N LYS A 38 10.80 0.10 -6.23
CA LYS A 38 12.20 -0.28 -6.02
C LYS A 38 12.42 -0.67 -4.55
N ASP A 39 13.50 -1.40 -4.29
CA ASP A 39 13.84 -1.94 -2.98
C ASP A 39 13.97 -0.88 -1.88
N ASP A 40 14.33 0.36 -2.24
CA ASP A 40 14.54 1.48 -1.31
C ASP A 40 13.41 2.53 -1.34
N ASP A 41 12.34 2.30 -2.09
CA ASP A 41 11.20 3.20 -2.15
C ASP A 41 10.37 3.13 -0.86
N ILE A 42 9.82 4.29 -0.48
CA ILE A 42 8.77 4.36 0.53
C ILE A 42 7.43 4.12 -0.18
N CYS A 43 6.80 2.98 0.12
CA CYS A 43 5.45 2.67 -0.34
C CYS A 43 4.40 3.17 0.67
N THR A 44 3.44 3.95 0.20
CA THR A 44 2.29 4.43 0.99
C THR A 44 1.00 3.92 0.40
N LEU A 45 0.17 3.28 1.23
CA LEU A 45 -1.17 2.80 0.86
C LEU A 45 -2.21 3.79 1.38
N LYS A 46 -3.16 4.19 0.54
CA LYS A 46 -4.28 5.05 0.90
C LYS A 46 -5.57 4.48 0.34
N ALA A 47 -6.59 4.41 1.18
CA ALA A 47 -7.94 4.07 0.79
C ALA A 47 -8.89 5.06 1.49
N SER A 48 -9.94 5.47 0.79
CA SER A 48 -11.01 6.29 1.35
C SER A 48 -12.22 5.41 1.64
N ASP A 49 -13.00 5.76 2.67
CA ASP A 49 -14.16 4.95 3.09
C ASP A 49 -15.22 4.78 1.99
N ASP A 50 -15.35 5.77 1.10
CA ASP A 50 -16.38 5.82 0.07
C ASP A 50 -15.95 5.23 -1.28
N VAL A 51 -14.66 4.87 -1.42
CA VAL A 51 -14.08 4.51 -2.72
C VAL A 51 -13.43 3.13 -2.61
N ASP A 52 -13.92 2.16 -3.38
CA ASP A 52 -13.37 0.80 -3.53
C ASP A 52 -12.01 0.77 -4.27
N VAL A 53 -11.18 1.79 -4.06
CA VAL A 53 -9.90 2.00 -4.74
C VAL A 53 -8.80 2.08 -3.69
N LEU A 54 -7.73 1.31 -3.92
CA LEU A 54 -6.52 1.35 -3.13
C LEU A 54 -5.45 2.10 -3.91
N ASN A 55 -5.13 3.31 -3.47
CA ASN A 55 -4.04 4.08 -4.05
C ASN A 55 -2.70 3.65 -3.43
N LEU A 56 -1.68 3.44 -4.28
CA LEU A 56 -0.31 3.16 -3.91
C LEU A 56 0.60 4.26 -4.44
N THR A 57 1.31 4.94 -3.53
CA THR A 57 2.35 5.91 -3.86
C THR A 57 3.73 5.34 -3.54
N TYR A 58 4.67 5.43 -4.48
CA TYR A 58 6.07 5.05 -4.31
C TYR A 58 6.98 6.27 -4.39
N GLU A 59 7.70 6.55 -3.32
CA GLU A 59 8.63 7.69 -3.22
C GLU A 59 10.07 7.20 -3.10
N ALA A 60 10.93 7.61 -4.04
CA ALA A 60 12.34 7.25 -4.00
C ALA A 60 13.07 8.00 -2.88
N LYS A 61 13.90 7.29 -2.11
CA LYS A 61 14.61 7.89 -0.98
C LYS A 61 15.67 8.92 -1.38
N ASN A 62 16.27 8.75 -2.56
CA ASN A 62 17.46 9.48 -2.99
C ASN A 62 17.24 10.32 -4.27
N SER A 63 15.99 10.49 -4.71
CA SER A 63 15.62 11.18 -5.95
C SER A 63 14.20 11.69 -5.85
N ASP A 64 13.86 12.75 -6.60
CA ASP A 64 12.51 13.33 -6.62
C ASP A 64 11.48 12.49 -7.41
N ARG A 65 11.75 11.20 -7.64
CA ARG A 65 10.83 10.32 -8.36
C ARG A 65 9.68 9.90 -7.46
N ILE A 66 8.46 10.19 -7.91
CA ILE A 66 7.21 9.73 -7.32
C ILE A 66 6.43 8.96 -8.39
N ALA A 67 5.90 7.80 -8.03
CA ALA A 67 4.97 7.03 -8.86
C ALA A 67 3.67 6.74 -8.10
N GLU A 68 2.55 6.73 -8.80
CA GLU A 68 1.22 6.58 -8.23
C GLU A 68 0.39 5.60 -9.05
N TYR A 69 -0.40 4.77 -8.37
CA TYR A 69 -1.29 3.79 -8.95
C TYR A 69 -2.60 3.76 -8.18
N ASP A 70 -3.72 3.69 -8.91
CA ASP A 70 -5.09 3.50 -8.40
C ASP A 70 -5.60 2.08 -8.69
#